data_AF-A0A8C7DBG1-F1
#
_entry.id   AF-A0A8C7DBG1-F1
#
_cell.length_a   1.000
_cell.length_b   1.000
_cell.length_c   1.000
_cell.angle_alpha   90.00
_cell.angle_beta   90.00
_cell.angle_gamma   90.00
#
_symmetry.space_group_name_H-M   'P 1'
#
loop_
_entity.id
_entity.type
_entity.pdbx_description
1 polymer ?
#
loop_
_entity_poly.entity_id
_entity_poly.type
_entity_poly.pdbx_seq_one_letter_code
_entity_poly.pdbx_strand_id
1 'polypeptide(L)'
;LLHPLLQPQHRQLHLQQNQQLRLPALVRPQPLLLHQPQQDGEEKCVWSDWINLGQPTSGSEGGDNESIKKIISAGYHICSAPEAVECRAKQYPGLQISQLGQDVTCNPSVGLICQNNKQGLEQKCFDYEIRVKCLTPTQCSGEEKCVWSDWINLGQPTSGSEGGDNESIKNIIAAGYHICSAPEAVECRAKQYPGLQISQLGQDVTCNPSVGLICQNNKQGPQQKCFDYEIRVKCCLSNSYQQ
;
A
#
# COMPACT_ATOMS: atom_id res chain seq x y z
N LEU A 1 49.04 -28.11 -65.02
CA LEU A 1 47.78 -27.74 -65.71
C LEU A 1 47.16 -26.56 -64.98
N LEU A 2 47.12 -25.41 -65.67
CA LEU A 2 46.27 -24.22 -65.46
C LEU A 2 46.29 -23.45 -64.11
N HIS A 3 47.01 -22.32 -64.14
CA HIS A 3 46.69 -21.02 -63.50
C HIS A 3 45.35 -20.46 -64.06
N PRO A 4 44.63 -19.49 -63.41
CA PRO A 4 45.09 -18.10 -63.16
C PRO A 4 44.65 -17.48 -61.81
N LEU A 5 45.46 -16.65 -61.14
CA LEU A 5 45.65 -15.20 -61.29
C LEU A 5 44.35 -14.38 -61.47
N LEU A 6 44.09 -13.46 -60.54
CA LEU A 6 43.71 -12.05 -60.80
C LEU A 6 43.58 -11.25 -59.48
N GLN A 7 44.37 -10.17 -59.38
CA GLN A 7 44.30 -9.09 -58.38
C GLN A 7 43.18 -8.07 -58.78
N PRO A 8 43.33 -6.73 -58.62
CA PRO A 8 43.41 -5.84 -57.44
C PRO A 8 42.38 -4.67 -57.53
N GLN A 9 42.11 -3.89 -56.47
CA GLN A 9 41.74 -2.45 -56.55
C GLN A 9 42.11 -1.79 -55.19
N HIS A 10 43.01 -0.82 -54.97
CA HIS A 10 43.50 0.43 -55.60
C HIS A 10 42.59 1.68 -55.51
N ARG A 11 42.97 2.62 -54.62
CA ARG A 11 43.12 4.11 -54.78
C ARG A 11 43.50 4.71 -53.40
N GLN A 12 44.72 5.17 -53.09
CA GLN A 12 45.46 6.40 -53.48
C GLN A 12 44.59 7.67 -53.41
N LEU A 13 44.98 8.85 -52.88
CA LEU A 13 46.25 9.59 -52.73
C LEU A 13 46.22 10.42 -51.40
N HIS A 14 47.30 10.60 -50.65
CA HIS A 14 48.40 11.59 -50.78
C HIS A 14 48.03 13.10 -50.81
N LEU A 15 48.43 13.76 -49.70
CA LEU A 15 49.01 15.11 -49.52
C LEU A 15 48.29 16.35 -50.08
N GLN A 16 47.97 17.27 -49.17
CA GLN A 16 48.54 18.62 -49.28
C GLN A 16 48.70 19.27 -47.89
N GLN A 17 49.94 19.68 -47.62
CA GLN A 17 50.33 20.56 -46.54
C GLN A 17 49.73 21.95 -46.77
N ASN A 18 49.28 22.61 -45.71
CA ASN A 18 49.49 24.04 -45.57
C ASN A 18 49.65 24.39 -44.08
N GLN A 19 50.88 24.70 -43.70
CA GLN A 19 51.21 25.21 -42.37
C GLN A 19 50.87 26.70 -42.31
N GLN A 20 50.12 27.10 -41.29
CA GLN A 20 50.31 28.40 -40.66
C GLN A 20 50.31 28.23 -39.15
N LEU A 21 51.46 28.55 -38.55
CA LEU A 21 51.69 28.53 -37.11
C LEU A 21 50.75 29.51 -36.39
N ARG A 22 50.07 29.03 -35.35
CA ARG A 22 49.67 29.85 -34.20
C ARG A 22 50.10 29.11 -32.94
N LEU A 23 50.87 29.79 -32.09
CA LEU A 23 51.28 29.31 -30.77
C LEU A 23 50.03 29.00 -29.92
N PRO A 24 49.91 27.81 -29.31
CA PRO A 24 48.85 27.57 -28.34
C PRO A 24 49.16 28.33 -27.04
N ALA A 25 48.11 28.98 -26.52
CA ALA A 25 48.15 29.67 -25.23
C ALA A 25 48.55 28.72 -24.09
N LEU A 26 49.26 29.27 -23.11
CA LEU A 26 49.57 28.61 -21.84
C LEU A 26 48.26 28.11 -21.19
N VAL A 27 48.01 26.80 -21.20
CA VAL A 27 46.90 26.21 -20.46
C VAL A 27 47.28 26.22 -18.99
N ARG A 28 46.56 27.03 -18.19
CA ARG A 28 46.65 26.99 -16.73
C ARG A 28 46.14 25.61 -16.24
N PRO A 29 46.78 24.98 -15.25
CA PRO A 29 46.28 23.73 -14.69
C PRO A 29 44.87 23.94 -14.13
N GLN A 30 43.94 23.11 -14.59
CA GLN A 30 42.58 23.05 -14.05
C GLN A 30 42.65 22.55 -12.60
N PRO A 31 41.89 23.13 -11.66
CA PRO A 31 41.84 22.62 -10.30
C PRO A 31 41.25 21.21 -10.30
N LEU A 32 41.86 20.31 -9.52
CA LEU A 32 41.37 18.95 -9.28
C LEU A 32 39.91 19.02 -8.83
N LEU A 33 38.99 18.51 -9.66
CA LEU A 33 37.63 18.25 -9.23
C LEU A 33 37.70 17.14 -8.16
N LEU A 34 37.45 17.53 -6.91
CA LEU A 34 37.08 16.61 -5.84
C LEU A 34 35.88 15.82 -6.37
N HIS A 35 36.06 14.52 -6.58
CA HIS A 35 34.95 13.62 -6.84
C HIS A 35 34.07 13.67 -5.59
N GLN A 36 32.88 14.24 -5.74
CA GLN A 36 31.83 14.10 -4.74
C GLN A 36 31.55 12.60 -4.58
N PRO A 37 31.36 12.09 -3.36
CA PRO A 37 30.91 10.72 -3.21
C PRO A 37 29.51 10.64 -3.83
N GLN A 38 29.38 9.86 -4.91
CA GLN A 38 28.07 9.39 -5.34
C GLN A 38 27.46 8.66 -4.15
N GLN A 39 26.48 9.29 -3.50
CA GLN A 39 25.52 8.57 -2.70
C GLN A 39 24.61 7.82 -3.67
N ASP A 40 25.10 6.68 -4.18
CA ASP A 40 24.22 5.62 -4.65
C ASP A 40 23.54 5.04 -3.41
N GLY A 41 22.45 5.70 -3.00
CA GLY A 41 21.48 5.11 -2.10
C GLY A 41 20.78 3.99 -2.86
N GLU A 42 21.30 2.77 -2.75
CA GLU A 42 20.66 1.57 -3.26
C GLU A 42 19.21 1.53 -2.75
N GLU A 43 18.24 1.73 -3.65
CA GLU A 43 16.82 1.65 -3.36
C GLU A 43 16.48 0.21 -2.92
N LYS A 44 16.44 -0.02 -1.61
CA LYS A 44 16.17 -1.36 -1.08
C LYS A 44 14.68 -1.61 -1.02
N CYS A 45 14.21 -2.55 -1.83
CA CYS A 45 12.84 -3.04 -1.75
C CYS A 45 12.71 -4.05 -0.60
N VAL A 46 11.71 -3.86 0.27
CA VAL A 46 11.43 -4.73 1.41
C VAL A 46 10.04 -5.36 1.26
N TRP A 47 9.95 -6.63 1.61
CA TRP A 47 8.70 -7.37 1.68
C TRP A 47 7.92 -6.99 2.94
N SER A 48 6.61 -6.80 2.80
CA SER A 48 5.70 -6.79 3.94
C SER A 48 5.64 -8.17 4.60
N ASP A 49 5.06 -8.21 5.80
CA ASP A 49 4.50 -9.45 6.35
C ASP A 49 3.38 -9.97 5.45
N TRP A 50 2.97 -11.23 5.67
CA TRP A 50 1.82 -11.82 5.02
C TRP A 50 0.53 -11.16 5.54
N ILE A 51 -0.33 -10.77 4.60
CA ILE A 51 -1.59 -10.07 4.80
C ILE A 51 -2.73 -10.99 4.40
N ASN A 52 -3.68 -11.17 5.32
CA ASN A 52 -4.91 -11.93 5.12
C ASN A 52 -6.06 -11.08 5.68
N LEU A 53 -7.02 -10.70 4.82
CA LEU A 53 -8.15 -9.86 5.22
C LEU A 53 -9.33 -10.65 5.82
N GLY A 54 -9.32 -11.98 5.71
CA GLY A 54 -10.38 -12.83 6.25
C GLY A 54 -10.49 -14.19 5.55
N GLN A 55 -11.52 -14.95 5.94
CA GLN A 55 -11.84 -16.22 5.30
C GLN A 55 -12.60 -16.00 3.98
N PRO A 56 -12.50 -16.95 3.02
CA PRO A 56 -13.27 -16.91 1.79
C PRO A 56 -14.77 -16.86 2.03
N THR A 57 -15.44 -15.97 1.31
CA THR A 57 -16.90 -15.83 1.36
C THR A 57 -17.60 -16.96 0.59
N SER A 58 -18.74 -17.41 1.10
CA SER A 58 -19.55 -18.48 0.48
C SER A 58 -20.46 -17.96 -0.62
N GLY A 59 -20.99 -18.87 -1.46
CA GLY A 59 -21.88 -18.55 -2.58
C GLY A 59 -21.13 -18.39 -3.91
N SER A 60 -21.87 -18.36 -5.03
CA SER A 60 -21.28 -18.25 -6.38
C SER A 60 -20.52 -16.93 -6.59
N GLU A 61 -21.04 -15.84 -6.03
CA GLU A 61 -20.41 -14.51 -6.06
C GLU A 61 -19.38 -14.31 -4.94
N GLY A 62 -19.18 -15.33 -4.10
CA GLY A 62 -18.17 -15.33 -3.05
C GLY A 62 -16.77 -15.61 -3.61
N GLY A 63 -15.82 -15.70 -2.69
CA GLY A 63 -14.41 -15.95 -2.98
C GLY A 63 -13.52 -15.26 -1.96
N ASP A 64 -12.27 -15.07 -2.35
CA ASP A 64 -11.21 -14.52 -1.52
C ASP A 64 -10.58 -13.29 -2.20
N ASN A 65 -10.31 -12.22 -1.46
CA ASN A 65 -9.99 -10.93 -2.09
C ASN A 65 -9.15 -10.03 -1.19
N GLU A 66 -7.85 -10.22 -1.34
CA GLU A 66 -6.77 -9.44 -0.75
C GLU A 66 -6.18 -8.54 -1.85
N SER A 67 -7.05 -7.86 -2.60
CA SER A 67 -6.61 -6.84 -3.56
C SER A 67 -5.89 -5.70 -2.85
N ILE A 68 -4.88 -5.12 -3.49
CA ILE A 68 -4.08 -4.02 -2.91
C ILE A 68 -4.97 -2.87 -2.44
N LYS A 69 -6.01 -2.55 -3.23
CA LYS A 69 -7.00 -1.54 -2.87
C LYS A 69 -7.72 -1.89 -1.57
N LYS A 70 -8.21 -3.12 -1.41
CA LYS A 70 -8.89 -3.55 -0.19
C LYS A 70 -7.96 -3.58 1.02
N ILE A 71 -6.71 -4.00 0.83
CA ILE A 71 -5.70 -4.00 1.89
C ILE A 71 -5.48 -2.58 2.42
N ILE A 72 -5.30 -1.61 1.51
CA ILE A 72 -5.17 -0.19 1.86
C ILE A 72 -6.44 0.33 2.55
N SER A 73 -7.63 0.01 2.02
CA SER A 73 -8.92 0.36 2.64
C SER A 73 -9.11 -0.24 4.03
N ALA A 74 -8.57 -1.44 4.27
CA ALA A 74 -8.55 -2.09 5.58
C ALA A 74 -7.53 -1.47 6.55
N GLY A 75 -6.77 -0.46 6.09
CA GLY A 75 -5.85 0.35 6.88
C GLY A 75 -4.39 -0.12 6.84
N TYR A 76 -4.08 -1.20 6.13
CA TYR A 76 -2.71 -1.69 6.02
C TYR A 76 -1.82 -0.67 5.29
N HIS A 77 -0.65 -0.46 5.87
CA HIS A 77 0.35 0.50 5.40
C HIS A 77 1.25 -0.13 4.34
N ILE A 78 0.72 -0.28 3.13
CA ILE A 78 1.48 -0.77 1.99
C ILE A 78 1.51 0.24 0.85
N CYS A 79 2.46 0.08 -0.07
CA CYS A 79 2.51 0.89 -1.28
C CYS A 79 1.33 0.56 -2.22
N SER A 80 0.81 1.60 -2.88
CA SER A 80 -0.29 1.46 -3.85
C SER A 80 0.11 0.76 -5.15
N ALA A 81 1.41 0.70 -5.43
CA ALA A 81 2.00 0.09 -6.61
C ALA A 81 3.27 -0.66 -6.18
N PRO A 82 3.16 -1.91 -5.73
CA PRO A 82 4.32 -2.71 -5.35
C PRO A 82 5.15 -3.12 -6.56
N GLU A 83 6.44 -3.30 -6.34
CA GLU A 83 7.37 -3.84 -7.34
C GLU A 83 7.02 -5.30 -7.66
N ALA A 84 6.67 -6.06 -6.62
CA ALA A 84 6.32 -7.47 -6.72
C ALA A 84 5.27 -7.83 -5.67
N VAL A 85 4.54 -8.92 -5.92
CA VAL A 85 3.64 -9.54 -4.96
C VAL A 85 3.91 -11.03 -4.90
N GLU A 86 3.71 -11.62 -3.74
CA GLU A 86 3.66 -13.06 -3.56
C GLU A 86 2.35 -13.43 -2.90
N CYS A 87 1.77 -14.54 -3.35
CA CYS A 87 0.49 -15.04 -2.88
C CYS A 87 0.62 -16.52 -2.55
N ARG A 88 -0.03 -16.98 -1.49
CA ARG A 88 -0.06 -18.41 -1.13
C ARG A 88 -1.37 -18.79 -0.44
N ALA A 89 -1.75 -20.06 -0.54
CA ALA A 89 -2.83 -20.61 0.29
C ALA A 89 -2.30 -20.85 1.70
N LYS A 90 -3.01 -20.35 2.71
CA LYS A 90 -2.63 -20.44 4.12
C LYS A 90 -2.46 -21.88 4.60
N GLN A 91 -3.34 -22.78 4.12
CA GLN A 91 -3.30 -24.21 4.43
C GLN A 91 -2.19 -24.97 3.68
N TYR A 92 -1.65 -24.42 2.58
CA TYR A 92 -0.64 -25.08 1.74
C TYR A 92 0.53 -24.12 1.41
N PRO A 93 1.26 -23.60 2.42
CA PRO A 93 2.27 -22.55 2.21
C PRO A 93 3.48 -23.00 1.37
N GLY A 94 3.69 -24.31 1.21
CA GLY A 94 4.75 -24.89 0.38
C GLY A 94 4.36 -25.15 -1.08
N LEU A 95 3.09 -24.96 -1.45
CA LEU A 95 2.61 -25.13 -2.82
C LEU A 95 2.49 -23.78 -3.53
N GLN A 96 2.92 -23.74 -4.79
CA GLN A 96 2.71 -22.60 -5.68
C GLN A 96 1.23 -22.52 -6.08
N ILE A 97 0.71 -21.31 -6.29
CA ILE A 97 -0.71 -21.12 -6.67
C ILE A 97 -1.08 -21.90 -7.93
N SER A 98 -0.19 -21.97 -8.91
CA SER A 98 -0.42 -22.74 -10.14
C SER A 98 -0.58 -24.24 -9.92
N GLN A 99 -0.16 -24.77 -8.77
CA GLN A 99 -0.30 -26.19 -8.40
C GLN A 99 -1.63 -26.48 -7.68
N LEU A 100 -2.36 -25.46 -7.25
CA LEU A 100 -3.59 -25.61 -6.48
C LEU A 100 -4.83 -25.91 -7.34
N GLY A 101 -4.72 -25.73 -8.67
CA GLY A 101 -5.83 -25.98 -9.60
C GLY A 101 -6.98 -24.97 -9.53
N GLN A 102 -6.75 -23.80 -8.91
CA GLN A 102 -7.69 -22.69 -8.80
C GLN A 102 -7.32 -21.55 -9.74
N ASP A 103 -8.32 -20.89 -10.33
CA ASP A 103 -8.14 -19.66 -11.11
C ASP A 103 -8.00 -18.47 -10.16
N VAL A 104 -6.75 -18.10 -9.85
CA VAL A 104 -6.40 -17.04 -8.91
C VAL A 104 -5.59 -15.96 -9.60
N THR A 105 -6.08 -14.74 -9.55
CA THR A 105 -5.31 -13.55 -9.95
C THR A 105 -4.34 -13.20 -8.84
N CYS A 106 -3.04 -13.24 -9.10
CA CYS A 106 -1.98 -12.75 -8.21
C CYS A 106 -0.97 -11.91 -9.00
N ASN A 107 -1.04 -10.58 -8.93
CA ASN A 107 -0.09 -9.70 -9.61
C ASN A 107 -0.01 -8.29 -8.97
N PRO A 108 1.06 -7.51 -9.26
CA PRO A 108 1.27 -6.19 -8.64
C PRO A 108 0.23 -5.12 -8.98
N SER A 109 -0.54 -5.29 -10.06
CA SER A 109 -1.55 -4.31 -10.46
C SER A 109 -2.86 -4.46 -9.71
N VAL A 110 -3.18 -5.67 -9.24
CA VAL A 110 -4.47 -5.99 -8.62
C VAL A 110 -4.31 -6.43 -7.16
N GLY A 111 -3.25 -7.17 -6.83
CA GLY A 111 -3.13 -7.94 -5.60
C GLY A 111 -3.59 -9.38 -5.82
N LEU A 112 -4.36 -9.92 -4.86
CA LEU A 112 -4.90 -11.27 -4.89
C LEU A 112 -6.42 -11.26 -5.05
N ILE A 113 -6.96 -11.97 -6.04
CA ILE A 113 -8.40 -12.22 -6.17
C ILE A 113 -8.64 -13.66 -6.62
N CYS A 114 -9.48 -14.38 -5.87
CA CYS A 114 -10.11 -15.64 -6.27
C CYS A 114 -11.63 -15.48 -6.25
N GLN A 115 -12.33 -15.97 -7.28
CA GLN A 115 -13.80 -15.91 -7.38
C GLN A 115 -14.36 -17.32 -7.50
N ASN A 116 -15.34 -17.67 -6.65
CA ASN A 116 -15.92 -19.02 -6.61
C ASN A 116 -16.54 -19.42 -7.96
N ASN A 117 -17.22 -18.50 -8.66
CA ASN A 117 -17.82 -18.76 -9.97
C ASN A 117 -16.82 -18.99 -11.12
N LYS A 118 -15.53 -18.73 -10.92
CA LYS A 118 -14.46 -19.02 -11.88
C LYS A 118 -13.77 -20.36 -11.63
N GLN A 119 -14.08 -21.03 -10.53
CA GLN A 119 -13.44 -22.28 -10.17
C GLN A 119 -14.15 -23.46 -10.84
N GLY A 120 -13.49 -24.62 -10.83
CA GLY A 120 -14.11 -25.87 -11.28
C GLY A 120 -15.37 -26.24 -10.48
N LEU A 121 -16.11 -27.23 -10.96
CA LEU A 121 -17.37 -27.68 -10.35
C LEU A 121 -17.23 -27.85 -8.82
N GLU A 122 -18.08 -27.10 -8.09
CA GLU A 122 -18.20 -27.12 -6.62
C GLU A 122 -16.96 -26.66 -5.84
N GLN A 123 -15.92 -26.16 -6.50
CA GLN A 123 -14.74 -25.65 -5.81
C GLN A 123 -14.99 -24.24 -5.26
N LYS A 124 -14.74 -24.07 -3.96
CA LYS A 124 -14.65 -22.76 -3.30
C LYS A 124 -13.20 -22.32 -3.24
N CYS A 125 -12.94 -21.02 -3.33
CA CYS A 125 -11.62 -20.45 -3.11
C CYS A 125 -11.04 -20.94 -1.78
N PHE A 126 -9.74 -21.29 -1.80
CA PHE A 126 -8.98 -21.47 -0.56
C PHE A 126 -8.80 -20.14 0.17
N ASP A 127 -8.42 -20.23 1.45
CA ASP A 127 -8.00 -19.09 2.26
C ASP A 127 -6.57 -18.70 1.86
N TYR A 128 -6.42 -17.58 1.19
CA TYR A 128 -5.16 -17.05 0.69
C TYR A 128 -4.63 -15.91 1.55
N GLU A 129 -3.33 -15.67 1.38
CA GLU A 129 -2.66 -14.50 1.92
C GLU A 129 -1.65 -13.97 0.91
N ILE A 130 -1.38 -12.67 0.99
CA ILE A 130 -0.51 -11.93 0.07
C ILE A 130 0.54 -11.16 0.86
N ARG A 131 1.75 -11.07 0.32
CA ARG A 131 2.73 -10.07 0.74
C ARG A 131 3.17 -9.25 -0.45
N VAL A 132 3.54 -8.00 -0.20
CA VAL A 132 3.92 -7.05 -1.25
C VAL A 132 5.35 -6.56 -1.02
N LYS A 133 6.09 -6.36 -2.10
CA LYS A 133 7.44 -5.80 -2.07
C LYS A 133 7.37 -4.34 -2.45
N CYS A 134 7.65 -3.47 -1.48
CA CYS A 134 7.65 -2.03 -1.67
C CYS A 134 9.08 -1.50 -1.61
N LEU A 135 9.36 -0.44 -2.37
CA LEU A 135 10.58 0.35 -2.20
C LEU A 135 10.60 0.94 -0.79
N THR A 136 11.69 0.76 -0.04
CA THR A 136 11.83 1.45 1.25
C THR A 136 12.19 2.91 1.04
N PRO A 137 11.63 3.85 1.82
CA PRO A 137 11.73 5.27 1.53
C PRO A 137 13.02 5.85 2.11
N THR A 138 14.17 5.38 1.66
CA THR A 138 15.31 6.30 1.63
C THR A 138 15.19 7.25 0.42
N GLN A 139 14.39 6.89 -0.61
CA GLN A 139 14.21 7.69 -1.83
C GLN A 139 12.79 7.60 -2.45
N CYS A 140 11.72 7.70 -1.66
CA CYS A 140 10.47 8.22 -2.22
C CYS A 140 10.41 9.71 -1.89
N SER A 141 10.55 10.57 -2.90
CA SER A 141 10.39 12.01 -2.77
C SER A 141 9.03 12.36 -2.15
N GLY A 142 9.04 12.75 -0.88
CA GLY A 142 8.31 13.90 -0.36
C GLY A 142 6.78 14.00 -0.50
N GLU A 143 6.05 12.95 -0.88
CA GLU A 143 4.60 12.95 -0.77
C GLU A 143 4.17 11.92 0.29
N GLU A 144 3.84 12.42 1.49
CA GLU A 144 3.13 11.64 2.49
C GLU A 144 1.82 11.12 1.87
N LYS A 145 1.84 9.85 1.45
CA LYS A 145 0.62 9.19 0.97
C LYS A 145 -0.19 8.79 2.18
N CYS A 146 -1.15 9.64 2.50
CA CYS A 146 -2.14 9.37 3.53
C CYS A 146 -3.40 8.78 2.92
N VAL A 147 -3.88 7.69 3.51
CA VAL A 147 -5.05 6.96 3.04
C VAL A 147 -6.11 6.94 4.14
N TRP A 148 -7.37 7.09 3.74
CA TRP A 148 -8.49 6.88 4.63
C TRP A 148 -8.84 5.39 4.67
N SER A 149 -9.12 4.87 5.85
CA SER A 149 -9.78 3.57 6.00
C SER A 149 -11.21 3.63 5.47
N ASP A 150 -11.82 2.46 5.27
CA ASP A 150 -13.27 2.35 5.23
C ASP A 150 -13.88 2.75 6.59
N TRP A 151 -15.20 2.93 6.62
CA TRP A 151 -15.93 3.16 7.87
C TRP A 151 -15.92 1.91 8.73
N ILE A 152 -15.54 2.08 10.00
CA ILE A 152 -15.40 1.04 11.02
C ILE A 152 -16.49 1.25 12.07
N ASN A 153 -17.22 0.18 12.38
CA ASN A 153 -18.24 0.10 13.43
C ASN A 153 -18.05 -1.24 14.14
N LEU A 154 -17.77 -1.20 15.44
CA LEU A 154 -17.53 -2.37 16.28
C LEU A 154 -18.83 -2.98 16.82
N GLY A 155 -19.95 -2.27 16.74
CA GLY A 155 -21.27 -2.82 17.07
C GLY A 155 -22.29 -1.76 17.51
N GLN A 156 -23.43 -2.24 18.02
CA GLN A 156 -24.48 -1.38 18.56
C GLN A 156 -24.08 -0.78 19.93
N PRO A 157 -24.58 0.43 20.28
CA PRO A 157 -24.36 1.02 21.59
C PRO A 157 -24.84 0.14 22.73
N THR A 158 -24.04 0.09 23.79
CA THR A 158 -24.38 -0.62 25.02
C THR A 158 -25.45 0.14 25.83
N SER A 159 -26.35 -0.61 26.46
CA SER A 159 -27.43 -0.04 27.29
C SER A 159 -26.97 0.27 28.72
N GLY A 160 -27.76 1.09 29.44
CA GLY A 160 -27.49 1.51 30.82
C GLY A 160 -26.76 2.85 30.90
N SER A 161 -26.68 3.44 32.10
CA SER A 161 -26.03 4.74 32.32
C SER A 161 -24.54 4.72 31.98
N GLU A 162 -23.87 3.62 32.33
CA GLU A 162 -22.45 3.38 32.04
C GLU A 162 -22.21 2.82 30.62
N GLY A 163 -23.29 2.66 29.85
CA GLY A 163 -23.20 2.25 28.46
C GLY A 163 -22.87 3.41 27.53
N GLY A 164 -22.89 3.13 26.23
CA GLY A 164 -22.58 4.08 25.19
C GLY A 164 -21.98 3.38 23.99
N ASP A 165 -21.27 4.16 23.17
CA ASP A 165 -20.65 3.70 21.93
C ASP A 165 -19.15 4.05 21.94
N ASN A 166 -18.28 3.10 21.57
CA ASN A 166 -16.84 3.22 21.82
C ASN A 166 -15.97 2.65 20.70
N GLU A 167 -15.83 3.47 19.66
CA GLU A 167 -15.04 3.18 18.47
C GLU A 167 -13.67 3.87 18.62
N SER A 168 -13.06 3.70 19.79
CA SER A 168 -11.73 4.23 20.07
C SER A 168 -10.68 3.49 19.26
N ILE A 169 -9.62 4.20 18.86
CA ILE A 169 -8.51 3.64 18.06
C ILE A 169 -7.95 2.36 18.72
N LYS A 170 -7.82 2.39 20.04
CA LYS A 170 -7.37 1.24 20.83
C LYS A 170 -8.30 0.04 20.68
N ASN A 171 -9.62 0.23 20.80
CA ASN A 171 -10.59 -0.85 20.67
C ASN A 171 -10.63 -1.40 19.24
N ILE A 172 -10.51 -0.52 18.25
CA ILE A 172 -10.47 -0.90 16.83
C ILE A 172 -9.28 -1.80 16.55
N ILE A 173 -8.08 -1.41 17.00
CA ILE A 173 -6.87 -2.25 16.87
C ILE A 173 -7.05 -3.57 17.64
N ALA A 174 -7.60 -3.53 18.86
CA ALA A 174 -7.85 -4.73 19.65
C ALA A 174 -8.88 -5.69 19.01
N ALA A 175 -9.81 -5.16 18.22
CA ALA A 175 -10.77 -5.93 17.44
C ALA A 175 -10.17 -6.53 16.15
N GLY A 176 -8.89 -6.27 15.87
CA GLY A 176 -8.17 -6.84 14.72
C GLY A 176 -8.18 -5.97 13.47
N TYR A 177 -8.63 -4.72 13.54
CA TYR A 177 -8.50 -3.80 12.42
C TYR A 177 -7.07 -3.29 12.31
N HIS A 178 -6.55 -3.28 11.09
CA HIS A 178 -5.17 -2.90 10.82
C HIS A 178 -5.09 -1.40 10.55
N ILE A 179 -5.27 -0.57 11.58
CA ILE A 179 -5.09 0.88 11.46
C ILE A 179 -3.80 1.35 12.15
N CYS A 180 -3.33 2.55 11.81
CA CYS A 180 -2.25 3.19 12.55
C CYS A 180 -2.67 3.51 14.00
N SER A 181 -1.71 3.41 14.92
CA SER A 181 -1.90 3.77 16.34
C SER A 181 -2.03 5.27 16.56
N ALA A 182 -1.49 6.09 15.65
CA ALA A 182 -1.61 7.54 15.64
C ALA A 182 -2.08 8.04 14.26
N PRO A 183 -3.41 8.12 14.02
CA PRO A 183 -3.96 8.70 12.82
C PRO A 183 -3.65 10.20 12.68
N GLU A 184 -3.45 10.65 11.45
CA GLU A 184 -3.32 12.07 11.12
C GLU A 184 -4.66 12.81 11.29
N ALA A 185 -5.75 12.13 10.93
CA ALA A 185 -7.10 12.66 11.05
C ALA A 185 -8.09 11.53 11.31
N VAL A 186 -9.26 11.89 11.84
CA VAL A 186 -10.41 10.99 11.96
C VAL A 186 -11.66 11.68 11.48
N GLU A 187 -12.59 10.90 10.93
CA GLU A 187 -13.96 11.32 10.71
C GLU A 187 -14.89 10.36 11.43
N CYS A 188 -15.96 10.92 11.98
CA CYS A 188 -16.94 10.20 12.77
C CYS A 188 -18.34 10.60 12.31
N ARG A 189 -19.28 9.66 12.24
CA ARG A 189 -20.67 9.95 11.92
C ARG A 189 -21.63 8.96 12.57
N ALA A 190 -22.87 9.38 12.78
CA ALA A 190 -23.93 8.45 13.16
C ALA A 190 -24.37 7.67 11.92
N LYS A 191 -24.41 6.34 12.02
CA LYS A 191 -24.80 5.45 10.92
C LYS A 191 -26.20 5.73 10.40
N GLN A 192 -27.09 6.15 11.30
CA GLN A 192 -28.49 6.50 11.02
C GLN A 192 -28.62 7.83 10.27
N TYR A 193 -27.63 8.72 10.41
CA TYR A 193 -27.66 10.08 9.90
C TYR A 193 -26.33 10.46 9.21
N PRO A 194 -25.92 9.74 8.14
CA PRO A 194 -24.58 9.88 7.56
C PRO A 194 -24.32 11.25 6.90
N GLY A 195 -25.38 12.03 6.64
CA GLY A 195 -25.29 13.38 6.08
C GLY A 195 -25.24 14.50 7.13
N LEU A 196 -25.39 14.17 8.43
CA LEU A 196 -25.30 15.15 9.52
C LEU A 196 -23.91 15.12 10.14
N GLN A 197 -23.37 16.30 10.43
CA GLN A 197 -22.16 16.45 11.21
C GLN A 197 -22.44 16.11 12.68
N ILE A 198 -21.44 15.59 13.40
CA ILE A 198 -21.60 15.23 14.83
C ILE A 198 -22.13 16.39 15.66
N SER A 199 -21.65 17.60 15.42
CA SER A 199 -22.09 18.80 16.13
C SER A 199 -23.59 19.12 15.96
N GLN A 200 -24.24 18.55 14.94
CA GLN A 200 -25.66 18.73 14.67
C GLN A 200 -26.54 17.67 15.36
N LEU A 201 -25.96 16.60 15.90
CA LEU A 201 -26.70 15.49 16.51
C LEU A 201 -27.17 15.78 17.94
N GLY A 202 -26.66 16.86 18.56
CA GLY A 202 -27.01 17.22 19.92
C GLY A 202 -26.52 16.23 20.99
N GLN A 203 -25.48 15.44 20.69
CA GLN A 203 -24.84 14.52 21.63
C GLN A 203 -23.43 15.00 21.98
N ASP A 204 -23.02 14.78 23.22
CA ASP A 204 -21.63 14.96 23.65
C ASP A 204 -20.82 13.74 23.19
N VAL A 205 -20.12 13.90 22.07
CA VAL A 205 -19.33 12.85 21.42
C VAL A 205 -17.89 13.32 21.28
N THR A 206 -16.97 12.55 21.82
CA THR A 206 -15.55 12.70 21.54
C THR A 206 -15.27 12.12 20.15
N CYS A 207 -14.72 12.92 19.24
CA CYS A 207 -14.21 12.47 17.94
C CYS A 207 -12.91 13.22 17.64
N ASN A 208 -11.75 12.58 17.85
CA ASN A 208 -10.45 13.17 17.52
C ASN A 208 -9.36 12.10 17.33
N PRO A 209 -8.23 12.43 16.68
CA PRO A 209 -7.20 11.44 16.35
C PRO A 209 -6.45 10.84 17.54
N SER A 210 -6.49 11.47 18.72
CA SER A 210 -5.82 10.95 19.92
C SER A 210 -6.61 9.85 20.62
N VAL A 211 -7.93 9.81 20.43
CA VAL A 211 -8.84 8.89 21.14
C VAL A 211 -9.62 7.98 20.18
N GLY A 212 -10.01 8.49 19.02
CA GLY A 212 -11.03 7.89 18.16
C GLY A 212 -12.41 8.47 18.49
N LEU A 213 -13.42 7.60 18.58
CA LEU A 213 -14.81 7.99 18.86
C LEU A 213 -15.29 7.42 20.19
N ILE A 214 -15.79 8.27 21.08
CA ILE A 214 -16.45 7.84 22.32
C ILE A 214 -17.71 8.67 22.56
N CYS A 215 -18.84 7.99 22.74
CA CYS A 215 -20.08 8.53 23.29
C CYS A 215 -20.43 7.77 24.57
N GLN A 216 -20.77 8.49 25.65
CA GLN A 216 -21.19 7.90 26.92
C GLN A 216 -22.63 8.28 27.23
N ASN A 217 -23.49 7.31 27.57
CA ASN A 217 -24.91 7.54 27.83
C ASN A 217 -25.13 8.53 29.00
N ASN A 218 -24.32 8.44 30.07
CA ASN A 218 -24.39 9.33 31.23
C ASN A 218 -23.98 10.79 30.96
N LYS A 219 -23.41 11.09 29.78
CA LYS A 219 -23.09 12.47 29.35
C LYS A 219 -24.15 13.09 28.45
N GLN A 220 -25.16 12.32 28.04
CA GLN A 220 -26.20 12.80 27.15
C GLN A 220 -27.35 13.44 27.92
N GLY A 221 -28.23 14.15 27.20
CA GLY A 221 -29.42 14.75 27.80
C GLY A 221 -30.33 13.70 28.49
N PRO A 222 -31.29 14.14 29.33
CA PRO A 222 -32.17 13.24 30.05
C PRO A 222 -32.83 12.20 29.12
N GLN A 223 -32.68 10.91 29.45
CA GLN A 223 -33.20 9.77 28.69
C GLN A 223 -32.57 9.52 27.30
N GLN A 224 -31.59 10.32 26.89
CA GLN A 224 -30.91 10.14 25.60
C GLN A 224 -29.84 9.06 25.71
N LYS A 225 -29.82 8.14 24.75
CA LYS A 225 -28.76 7.13 24.58
C LYS A 225 -27.89 7.52 23.40
N CYS A 226 -26.63 7.13 23.41
CA CYS A 226 -25.74 7.27 22.26
C CYS A 226 -26.37 6.66 21.00
N PHE A 227 -26.23 7.37 19.88
CA PHE A 227 -26.49 6.76 18.57
C PHE A 227 -25.44 5.69 18.26
N ASP A 228 -25.73 4.89 17.24
CA ASP A 228 -24.80 3.95 16.62
C ASP A 228 -23.87 4.73 15.68
N TYR A 229 -22.61 4.88 16.06
CA TYR A 229 -21.63 5.63 15.30
C TYR A 229 -20.69 4.72 14.51
N GLU A 230 -20.00 5.32 13.54
CA GLU A 230 -18.88 4.71 12.84
C GLU A 230 -17.78 5.76 12.64
N ILE A 231 -16.55 5.28 12.55
CA ILE A 231 -15.34 6.09 12.42
C ILE A 231 -14.52 5.62 11.22
N ARG A 232 -13.89 6.54 10.53
CA ARG A 232 -12.78 6.23 9.61
C ARG A 232 -11.56 7.05 10.00
N VAL A 233 -10.38 6.48 9.77
CA VAL A 233 -9.11 7.08 10.18
C VAL A 233 -8.25 7.36 8.96
N LYS A 234 -7.49 8.46 8.99
CA LYS A 234 -6.52 8.82 7.98
C LYS A 234 -5.13 8.44 8.47
N CYS A 235 -4.53 7.48 7.81
CA CYS A 235 -3.23 6.94 8.16
C CYS A 235 -2.21 7.37 7.10
N CYS A 236 -1.10 7.94 7.53
CA CYS A 236 -0.01 8.36 6.66
C CYS A 236 1.13 7.37 6.72
N LEU A 237 1.71 7.05 5.57
CA LEU A 237 2.99 6.34 5.48
C LEU A 237 4.11 7.30 5.90
N SER A 238 4.19 7.63 7.19
CA SER A 238 5.41 8.20 7.75
C SER A 238 6.41 7.05 7.96
N ASN A 239 7.71 7.31 7.77
CA ASN A 239 8.81 6.39 8.05
C ASN A 239 8.89 6.05 9.56
N SER A 240 7.87 5.40 10.11
CA SER A 240 7.76 5.01 11.51
C SER A 240 7.86 3.49 11.65
N TYR A 241 8.93 2.93 11.07
CA TYR A 241 9.53 1.71 11.62
C TYR A 241 10.25 2.07 12.92
N GLN A 242 9.51 2.32 14.00
CA GLN A 242 10.05 2.32 15.37
C GLN A 242 8.97 1.91 16.38
N GLN A 243 8.80 0.61 16.58
CA GLN A 243 9.25 -0.11 17.80
C GLN A 243 8.89 -1.59 17.73
#